data_AF-A0A3P7M9B1-F1
#
_entry.id   AF-A0A3P7M9B1-F1
#
_cell.length_a   1.000
_cell.length_b   1.000
_cell.length_c   1.000
_cell.angle_alpha   90.00
_cell.angle_beta   90.00
_cell.angle_gamma   90.00
#
_symmetry.space_group_name_H-M   'P 1'
#
loop_
_entity.id
_entity.type
_entity.pdbx_description
1 polymer ?
#
loop_
_entity_poly.entity_id
_entity_poly.type
_entity_poly.pdbx_seq_one_letter_code
_entity_poly.pdbx_strand_id
1 'polypeptide(L)' 'MITGAKEKNLVVKGPIRMPTKILRITTRKTPCGEGSKTWDRYQMRIHKRLINMHSPSDVLKQITSISIEPGVDV' A
#
# COMPACT_ATOMS: atom_id res chain seq x y z
N MET A 1 7.58 9.75 -7.51
CA MET A 1 6.29 10.43 -7.80
C MET A 1 6.20 11.90 -7.34
N ILE A 2 6.34 12.24 -6.05
CA ILE A 2 6.10 13.62 -5.56
C ILE A 2 7.10 14.64 -6.15
N THR A 3 8.36 14.26 -6.28
CA THR A 3 9.42 15.10 -6.87
C THR A 3 9.11 15.44 -8.33
N GLY A 4 8.73 14.45 -9.14
CA GLY A 4 8.36 14.64 -10.55
C GLY A 4 7.09 15.48 -10.75
N ALA A 5 6.18 15.52 -9.77
CA ALA A 5 5.02 16.41 -9.81
C ALA A 5 5.39 17.87 -9.44
N LYS A 6 6.36 18.07 -8.53
CA LYS A 6 6.89 19.39 -8.18
C LYS A 6 7.68 20.02 -9.33
N GLU A 7 8.49 19.25 -10.05
CA GLU A 7 9.23 19.73 -11.22
C GLU A 7 8.32 20.27 -12.33
N LYS A 8 7.11 19.72 -12.45
CA LYS A 8 6.09 20.15 -13.43
C LYS A 8 5.15 21.24 -12.91
N ASN A 9 5.44 21.84 -11.74
CA ASN A 9 4.62 22.88 -11.11
C ASN A 9 3.14 22.49 -10.92
N LEU A 10 2.87 21.21 -10.63
CA LEU A 10 1.51 20.73 -10.39
C LEU A 10 1.08 20.98 -8.93
N VAL A 11 -0.19 21.35 -8.74
CA VAL A 11 -0.80 21.41 -7.41
C VAL A 11 -1.05 19.98 -6.93
N VAL A 12 -0.24 19.55 -5.97
CA VAL A 12 -0.35 18.21 -5.37
C VAL A 12 -0.89 18.35 -3.96
N LYS A 13 -2.00 17.65 -3.68
CA LYS A 13 -2.33 17.29 -2.30
C LYS A 13 -1.46 16.07 -1.97
N GLY A 14 -0.55 16.26 -1.01
CA GLY A 14 0.51 15.32 -0.66
C GLY A 14 0.02 13.91 -0.34
N PRO A 15 0.93 12.96 -0.08
CA PRO A 15 0.57 11.57 0.16
C PRO A 15 -0.28 11.44 1.43
N ILE A 16 -1.60 11.33 1.25
CA ILE A 16 -2.55 11.09 2.32
C ILE A 16 -2.41 9.63 2.72
N ARG A 17 -2.00 9.38 3.97
CA ARG A 17 -1.93 8.04 4.55
C ARG A 17 -3.35 7.59 4.88
N MET A 18 -3.87 6.60 4.15
CA MET A 18 -5.11 5.96 4.55
C MET A 18 -4.87 5.03 5.73
N PRO A 19 -5.90 4.75 6.54
CA PRO A 19 -5.82 3.76 7.60
C PRO A 19 -5.30 2.42 7.07
N THR A 20 -4.31 1.85 7.76
CA THR A 20 -3.75 0.55 7.41
C THR A 20 -4.78 -0.53 7.69
N LYS A 21 -5.15 -1.31 6.68
CA LYS A 21 -6.02 -2.48 6.89
C LYS A 21 -5.17 -3.62 7.42
N ILE A 22 -5.54 -4.13 8.59
CA ILE A 22 -4.85 -5.25 9.24
C ILE A 22 -5.75 -6.48 9.07
N LEU A 23 -5.36 -7.37 8.17
CA LEU A 23 -6.02 -8.67 8.01
C LEU A 23 -5.40 -9.63 9.02
N ARG A 24 -6.23 -10.19 9.89
CA ARG A 24 -5.79 -11.07 10.97
C ARG A 24 -6.37 -12.46 10.74
N ILE A 25 -5.50 -13.47 10.72
CA ILE A 25 -5.90 -14.87 10.65
C ILE A 25 -5.31 -15.55 11.88
N THR A 26 -6.15 -16.16 12.70
CA THR A 26 -5.74 -16.94 13.86
C THR A 26 -6.06 -18.41 13.63
N THR A 27 -5.03 -19.23 13.57
CA THR A 27 -5.15 -20.68 13.34
C THR A 27 -4.51 -21.45 14.48
N ARG A 28 -4.95 -22.69 14.68
CA ARG A 28 -4.23 -23.61 15.56
C ARG A 28 -2.88 -23.91 14.93
N LYS A 29 -1.82 -24.01 15.75
CA LYS A 29 -0.50 -24.40 15.24
C LYS A 29 -0.50 -25.83 14.73
N THR A 30 -1.18 -26.70 15.47
CA THR A 30 -1.28 -28.12 15.16
C THR A 30 -2.33 -28.36 14.07
N PRO A 31 -2.04 -29.19 13.05
CA PRO A 31 -3.02 -29.58 12.04
C PRO A 31 -4.05 -30.59 12.58
N CYS A 32 -3.68 -31.37 13.60
CA CYS A 32 -4.56 -32.33 14.27
C CYS A 32 -5.16 -31.77 15.57
N GLY A 33 -6.23 -32.40 16.06
CA GLY A 33 -6.98 -32.00 17.25
C GLY A 33 -6.25 -32.18 18.58
N GLU A 34 -5.15 -32.94 18.56
CA GLU A 34 -4.39 -33.36 19.75
C GLU A 34 -3.30 -32.35 20.17
N GLY A 35 -2.85 -32.48 21.42
CA GLY A 35 -1.80 -31.65 22.01
C GLY A 35 -2.27 -30.30 22.57
N SER A 36 -1.32 -29.51 23.09
CA SER A 36 -1.60 -28.26 23.82
C SER A 36 -2.30 -27.21 22.94
N LYS A 37 -3.20 -26.44 23.56
CA LYS A 37 -3.99 -25.38 22.91
C LYS A 37 -3.11 -24.18 22.53
N THR A 38 -2.35 -24.34 21.45
CA THR A 38 -1.46 -23.31 20.91
C THR A 38 -2.04 -22.70 19.63
N TRP A 39 -1.86 -21.41 19.46
CA TRP A 39 -2.43 -20.63 18.36
C TRP A 39 -1.36 -19.77 17.69
N ASP A 40 -1.38 -19.70 16.37
CA ASP A 40 -0.62 -18.72 15.59
C ASP A 40 -1.52 -17.53 15.24
N ARG A 41 -0.90 -16.34 15.18
CA ARG A 41 -1.57 -15.08 14.85
C ARG A 41 -0.88 -14.43 13.66
N TYR A 42 -1.33 -14.78 12.46
CA TYR A 42 -0.85 -14.18 11.23
C TYR A 42 -1.49 -12.82 11.01
N GLN A 43 -0.68 -11.86 10.55
CA GLN A 43 -1.14 -10.51 10.21
C GLN A 43 -0.59 -10.11 8.84
N MET A 44 -1.48 -9.62 7.98
CA MET A 44 -1.12 -8.92 6.76
C MET A 44 -1.53 -7.46 6.89
N ARG A 45 -0.57 -6.54 6.69
CA ARG A 45 -0.78 -5.09 6.86
C ARG A 45 -0.75 -4.41 5.49
N ILE A 46 -1.91 -3.98 5.03
CA ILE A 46 -2.04 -3.27 3.75
C ILE A 46 -1.92 -1.77 4.04
N HIS A 47 -0.86 -1.16 3.52
CA HIS A 47 -0.58 0.27 3.64
C HIS A 47 -1.02 0.97 2.35
N LYS A 48 -2.11 1.74 2.40
CA LYS A 48 -2.62 2.48 1.24
C LYS A 48 -2.28 3.96 1.37
N ARG A 49 -1.79 4.57 0.29
CA ARG A 49 -1.53 6.01 0.21
C ARG A 49 -2.32 6.59 -0.96
N LEU A 50 -2.90 7.77 -0.79
CA LEU A 50 -3.56 8.51 -1.86
C LEU A 50 -2.74 9.75 -2.19
N ILE A 51 -2.40 9.93 -3.46
CA ILE A 51 -1.81 11.17 -3.97
C ILE A 51 -2.85 11.78 -4.89
N ASN A 52 -3.32 12.99 -4.58
CA ASN A 52 -4.30 13.68 -5.42
C ASN A 52 -3.60 14.79 -6.20
N MET A 53 -3.65 14.70 -7.53
CA MET A 53 -3.03 15.64 -8.47
C MET A 53 -4.08 16.05 -9.49
N HIS A 54 -4.15 17.35 -9.78
CA HIS A 54 -5.02 17.87 -10.82
C HIS A 54 -4.20 18.16 -12.07
N SER A 55 -4.23 17.25 -13.05
CA SER A 55 -3.48 17.38 -14.31
C SER A 55 -4.08 16.52 -15.41
N PRO A 56 -3.81 16.82 -16.69
CA PRO A 56 -4.15 15.93 -17.81
C PRO A 56 -3.48 14.55 -17.69
N SER A 57 -4.12 13.54 -18.27
CA SER A 57 -3.76 12.11 -18.16
C SER A 57 -2.39 11.78 -18.75
N ASP A 58 -1.92 12.51 -19.77
CA ASP A 58 -0.62 12.28 -20.40
C ASP A 58 0.55 12.61 -19.46
N VAL A 59 0.39 13.68 -18.67
CA VAL A 59 1.39 14.09 -17.67
C VAL A 59 1.45 13.10 -16.51
N LEU A 60 0.31 12.50 -16.13
CA LEU A 60 0.22 11.48 -15.08
C LEU A 60 0.96 10.20 -15.47
N LYS A 61 0.77 9.70 -16.70
CA LYS A 61 1.44 8.48 -17.19
C LYS A 61 2.97 8.62 -17.17
N GLN A 62 3.48 9.79 -17.53
CA GLN A 62 4.93 10.04 -17.49
C GLN A 62 5.47 10.02 -16.05
N ILE A 63 4.72 10.55 -15.08
CA ILE A 63 5.12 10.59 -13.67
C ILE A 63 5.04 9.19 -13.01
N THR A 64 4.04 8.37 -13.38
CA THR A 64 3.87 7.02 -12.80
C THR A 64 4.90 6.02 -13.31
N SER A 65 5.45 6.23 -14.51
CA SER A 65 6.42 5.30 -15.14
C SER A 65 7.80 5.25 -14.46
N ILE A 66 8.17 6.24 -13.63
CA ILE A 66 9.57 6.47 -13.23
C ILE A 66 9.93 5.85 -11.85
N SER A 67 8.99 5.35 -11.05
CA SER A 67 9.32 4.96 -9.67
C SER A 67 8.48 3.83 -9.05
N ILE A 68 8.14 2.78 -9.80
CA ILE A 68 7.44 1.63 -9.21
C ILE A 68 8.49 0.67 -8.63
N GLU A 69 8.56 0.58 -7.31
CA GLU A 69 9.29 -0.50 -6.64
C GLU A 69 8.51 -1.82 -6.78
N PRO A 70 9.18 -2.96 -7.02
CA PRO A 70 8.52 -4.24 -7.11
C PRO A 70 7.79 -4.56 -5.79
N GLY A 71 6.47 -4.78 -5.87
CA GLY A 71 5.60 -5.03 -4.71
C GLY A 71 4.65 -3.90 -4.33
N VAL A 72 4.63 -2.78 -5.08
CA VAL A 72 3.65 -1.71 -4.93
C VAL A 72 2.68 -1.70 -6.11
N ASP A 73 1.39 -1.87 -5.82
CA ASP A 73 0.31 -1.70 -6.78
C ASP A 73 -0.24 -0.25 -6.71
N VAL A 74 -0.48 0.38 -7.86
CA VAL A 74 -0.77 1.84 -8.00
C VAL A 74 -2.21 2.10 -8.42
#